data_AF-A0A7V4SP86-F1
#
_entry.id   AF-A0A7V4SP86-F1
#
_cell.length_a   1.000
_cell.length_b   1.000
_cell.length_c   1.000
_cell.angle_alpha   90.00
_cell.angle_beta   90.00
_cell.angle_gamma   90.00
#
_symmetry.space_group_name_H-M   'P 1'
#
loop_
_entity.id
_entity.type
_entity.pdbx_description
1 polymer ?
#
loop_
_entity_poly.entity_id
_entity_poly.type
_entity_poly.pdbx_seq_one_letter_code
_entity_poly.pdbx_strand_id
1 'polypeptide(L)'
;PGVHSARYAGLRASDAQRRQKLLSEMASVPAAARGARFVCVLVLCWNGQLYTTQGLVEGQIAFEERGSFGFGYDSIFLLPERGQTMAELLPEEKNAISHRGSAARAMRELLASLLAPTGKLS
;
A
#
# COMPACT_ATOMS: atom_id res chain seq x y z
N PRO A 1 -3.43 2.71 9.38
CA PRO A 1 -3.28 2.48 10.84
C PRO A 1 -2.04 1.66 11.25
N GLY A 2 -0.94 1.82 10.51
CA GLY A 2 0.29 1.07 10.74
C GLY A 2 0.11 -0.44 10.68
N VAL A 3 0.89 -1.16 11.50
CA VAL A 3 0.87 -2.64 11.60
C VAL A 3 -0.48 -3.20 12.06
N HIS A 4 -1.34 -2.37 12.66
CA HIS A 4 -2.68 -2.76 13.09
C HIS A 4 -3.74 -2.57 12.01
N SER A 5 -3.38 -2.21 10.77
CA SER A 5 -4.34 -1.89 9.70
C SER A 5 -5.40 -2.98 9.47
N ALA A 6 -5.05 -4.27 9.51
CA ALA A 6 -6.03 -5.35 9.35
C ALA A 6 -6.93 -5.56 10.58
N ARG A 7 -6.49 -5.11 11.77
CA ARG A 7 -7.18 -5.32 13.05
C ARG A 7 -7.69 -4.03 13.67
N TYR A 8 -7.74 -2.96 12.87
CA TYR A 8 -7.94 -1.60 13.38
C TYR A 8 -9.28 -1.43 14.10
N ALA A 9 -10.32 -2.13 13.63
CA ALA A 9 -11.63 -2.20 14.25
C ALA A 9 -11.88 -3.55 14.98
N GLY A 10 -10.82 -4.27 15.32
CA GLY A 10 -10.87 -5.60 15.94
C GLY A 10 -10.52 -6.75 14.98
N LEU A 11 -10.29 -7.94 15.55
CA LEU A 11 -9.79 -9.12 14.81
C LEU A 11 -10.74 -9.66 13.74
N ARG A 12 -12.06 -9.45 13.91
CA ARG A 12 -13.10 -9.96 13.01
C ARG A 12 -13.80 -8.87 12.21
N ALA A 13 -13.25 -7.65 12.22
CA ALA A 13 -13.86 -6.54 11.51
C ALA A 13 -13.81 -6.75 9.99
N SER A 14 -14.85 -6.31 9.29
CA SER A 14 -14.85 -6.18 7.83
C SER A 14 -14.03 -4.96 7.39
N ASP A 15 -13.74 -4.86 6.09
CA ASP A 15 -13.10 -3.65 5.54
C ASP A 15 -13.96 -2.40 5.76
N ALA A 16 -15.28 -2.53 5.59
CA ALA A 16 -16.22 -1.42 5.83
C ALA A 16 -16.18 -0.94 7.28
N GLN A 17 -16.15 -1.85 8.27
CA GLN A 17 -16.03 -1.48 9.68
C GLN A 17 -14.71 -0.78 9.99
N ARG A 18 -13.60 -1.23 9.38
CA ARG A 18 -12.28 -0.58 9.52
C ARG A 18 -12.29 0.84 8.95
N ARG A 19 -12.89 1.04 7.77
CA ARG A 19 -12.99 2.36 7.14
C ARG A 19 -13.91 3.28 7.92
N GLN A 20 -15.09 2.81 8.33
CA GLN A 20 -16.02 3.57 9.16
C GLN A 20 -15.36 4.06 10.44
N LYS A 21 -14.62 3.20 11.13
CA LYS A 21 -13.87 3.58 12.33
C LYS A 21 -12.84 4.68 12.02
N LEU A 22 -12.05 4.52 10.96
CA LEU A 22 -11.04 5.50 10.57
C LEU A 22 -11.66 6.85 10.21
N LEU A 23 -12.72 6.87 9.40
CA LEU A 23 -13.43 8.09 9.02
C LEU A 23 -14.00 8.81 10.24
N SER A 24 -14.61 8.06 11.18
CA SER A 24 -15.14 8.60 12.43
C SER A 24 -14.07 9.27 13.28
N GLU A 25 -12.93 8.62 13.50
CA GLU A 25 -11.82 9.18 14.27
C GLU A 25 -11.16 10.38 13.60
N MET A 26 -11.28 10.48 12.27
CA MET A 26 -10.77 11.61 11.50
C MET A 26 -11.83 12.69 11.21
N ALA A 27 -13.04 12.60 11.75
CA ALA A 27 -14.16 13.48 11.35
C ALA A 27 -13.86 14.98 11.55
N SER A 28 -13.11 15.34 12.60
CA SER A 28 -12.71 16.72 12.90
C SER A 28 -11.34 17.13 12.32
N VAL A 29 -10.67 16.23 11.59
CA VAL A 29 -9.33 16.49 11.05
C VAL A 29 -9.44 17.26 9.73
N PRO A 30 -8.88 18.49 9.65
CA PRO A 30 -8.97 19.32 8.45
C PRO A 30 -8.20 18.69 7.29
N ALA A 31 -8.62 18.97 6.04
CA ALA A 31 -8.07 18.36 4.83
C ALA A 31 -6.53 18.34 4.77
N ALA A 32 -5.89 19.46 5.14
CA ALA A 32 -4.43 19.61 5.14
C ALA A 32 -3.70 18.65 6.10
N ALA A 33 -4.38 18.13 7.13
CA ALA A 33 -3.82 17.23 8.13
C ALA A 33 -4.20 15.76 7.93
N ARG A 34 -4.78 15.40 6.77
CA ARG A 34 -5.24 14.03 6.47
C ARG A 34 -4.21 13.20 5.69
N GLY A 35 -2.95 13.63 5.66
CA GLY A 35 -1.87 12.91 4.98
C GLY A 35 -1.77 11.45 5.44
N ALA A 36 -1.62 10.54 4.50
CA ALA A 36 -1.52 9.11 4.76
C ALA A 36 -0.61 8.45 3.72
N ARG A 37 -0.12 7.26 4.07
CA ARG A 37 0.63 6.43 3.13
C ARG A 37 0.26 4.97 3.22
N PHE A 38 0.22 4.32 2.08
CA PHE A 38 0.34 2.87 2.03
C PHE A 38 1.80 2.48 1.98
N VAL A 39 2.15 1.39 2.68
CA VAL A 39 3.52 0.87 2.77
C VAL A 39 3.48 -0.63 2.53
N CYS A 40 4.32 -1.14 1.63
CA CYS A 40 4.58 -2.56 1.43
C CYS A 40 6.06 -2.81 1.69
N VAL A 41 6.36 -3.81 2.52
CA VAL A 41 7.71 -4.36 2.64
C VAL A 41 7.64 -5.82 2.21
N LEU A 42 8.47 -6.22 1.25
CA LEU A 42 8.69 -7.60 0.87
C LEU A 42 10.00 -8.08 1.49
N VAL A 43 10.02 -9.33 1.93
CA VAL A 43 11.21 -9.96 2.53
C VAL A 43 11.51 -11.25 1.75
N LEU A 44 12.76 -11.43 1.37
CA LEU A 44 13.29 -12.63 0.73
C LEU A 44 14.38 -13.22 1.63
N CYS A 45 14.26 -14.52 1.95
CA CYS A 45 15.34 -15.29 2.54
C CYS A 45 15.99 -16.13 1.44
N TRP A 46 17.28 -15.91 1.18
CA TRP A 46 18.02 -16.60 0.12
C TRP A 46 19.44 -16.89 0.58
N ASN A 47 19.87 -18.16 0.51
CA ASN A 47 21.20 -18.62 0.96
C ASN A 47 21.57 -18.15 2.37
N GLY A 48 20.60 -18.15 3.30
CA GLY A 48 20.81 -17.71 4.69
C GLY A 48 20.92 -16.19 4.87
N GLN A 49 20.73 -15.40 3.81
CA GLN A 49 20.69 -13.94 3.85
C GLN A 49 19.26 -13.42 3.72
N LEU A 50 18.97 -12.30 4.38
CA LEU A 50 17.69 -11.59 4.28
C LEU A 50 17.82 -10.36 3.41
N TYR A 51 16.92 -10.23 2.43
CA TYR A 51 16.79 -9.07 1.58
C TYR A 51 15.42 -8.47 1.78
N THR A 52 15.33 -7.14 1.74
CA THR A 52 14.05 -6.44 1.84
C THR A 52 13.90 -5.42 0.73
N THR A 53 12.68 -5.26 0.24
CA THR A 53 12.31 -4.14 -0.64
C THR A 53 11.09 -3.45 -0.09
N GLN A 54 11.01 -2.14 -0.32
CA GLN A 54 9.92 -1.31 0.15
C GLN A 54 9.27 -0.57 -1.01
N GLY A 55 7.96 -0.49 -0.98
CA GLY A 55 7.18 0.39 -1.83
C GLY A 55 6.23 1.23 -0.98
N LEU A 56 6.01 2.45 -1.41
CA LEU A 56 5.12 3.40 -0.74
C LEU A 56 4.22 4.11 -1.76
N VAL A 57 3.06 4.55 -1.30
CA VAL A 57 2.19 5.47 -2.02
C VAL A 57 1.75 6.52 -1.01
N GLU A 58 2.11 7.77 -1.27
CA GLU A 58 1.62 8.92 -0.50
C GLU A 58 0.23 9.31 -1.00
N GLY A 59 -0.60 9.79 -0.07
CA GLY A 59 -1.95 10.21 -0.36
C GLY A 59 -2.58 10.87 0.85
N GLN A 60 -3.91 10.91 0.87
CA GLN A 60 -4.70 11.48 1.94
C GLN A 60 -5.88 10.58 2.27
N ILE A 61 -6.39 10.66 3.49
CA ILE A 61 -7.67 10.01 3.81
C ILE A 61 -8.81 10.91 3.31
N ALA A 62 -9.70 10.36 2.48
CA ALA A 62 -10.89 11.07 2.01
C ALA A 62 -11.87 11.35 3.16
N PHE A 63 -12.85 12.23 2.93
CA PHE A 63 -13.94 12.47 3.90
C PHE A 63 -15.03 11.40 3.84
N GLU A 64 -15.19 10.74 2.69
CA GLU A 64 -16.18 9.72 2.42
C GLU A 64 -15.61 8.62 1.51
N GLU A 65 -16.28 7.47 1.47
CA GLU A 65 -15.89 6.38 0.59
C GLU A 65 -16.26 6.69 -0.87
N ARG A 66 -15.33 6.43 -1.80
CA ARG A 66 -15.58 6.51 -3.26
C ARG A 66 -14.96 5.31 -3.97
N GLY A 67 -15.53 4.92 -5.11
CA GLY A 67 -15.05 3.79 -5.91
C GLY A 67 -15.50 2.42 -5.41
N SER A 68 -15.38 1.42 -6.28
CA SER A 68 -15.84 0.04 -6.04
C SER A 68 -14.77 -1.03 -6.26
N PHE A 69 -13.60 -0.65 -6.80
CA PHE A 69 -12.49 -1.57 -7.01
C PHE A 69 -11.61 -1.68 -5.76
N GLY A 70 -10.74 -2.68 -5.74
CA GLY A 70 -9.76 -2.86 -4.65
C GLY A 70 -10.36 -3.43 -3.37
N PHE A 71 -9.73 -3.13 -2.23
CA PHE A 71 -10.04 -3.70 -0.93
C PHE A 71 -9.50 -2.83 0.21
N GLY A 72 -9.77 -3.21 1.47
CA GLY A 72 -9.17 -2.54 2.62
C GLY A 72 -9.60 -1.08 2.71
N TYR A 73 -8.60 -0.20 2.66
CA TYR A 73 -8.77 1.25 2.80
C TYR A 73 -8.81 1.98 1.45
N ASP A 74 -8.80 1.27 0.33
CA ASP A 74 -8.68 1.88 -1.00
C ASP A 74 -9.76 2.93 -1.29
N SER A 75 -11.01 2.69 -0.86
CA SER A 75 -12.13 3.60 -1.08
C SER A 75 -12.07 4.90 -0.29
N ILE A 76 -11.14 5.00 0.67
CA ILE A 76 -10.90 6.22 1.43
C ILE A 76 -9.46 6.71 1.32
N PHE A 77 -8.65 6.12 0.44
CA PHE A 77 -7.28 6.56 0.19
C PHE A 77 -7.25 7.40 -1.09
N LEU A 78 -7.28 8.72 -0.93
CA LEU A 78 -7.24 9.71 -1.99
C LEU A 78 -5.81 9.92 -2.52
N LEU A 79 -5.69 9.98 -3.84
CA LEU A 79 -4.50 10.43 -4.55
C LEU A 79 -4.71 11.91 -4.95
N PRO A 80 -4.09 12.88 -4.25
CA PRO A 80 -4.35 14.31 -4.49
C PRO A 80 -4.10 14.73 -5.94
N GLU A 81 -3.04 14.19 -6.55
CA GLU A 81 -2.66 14.49 -7.94
C GLU A 81 -3.69 14.01 -8.98
N ARG A 82 -4.58 13.09 -8.60
CA ARG A 82 -5.59 12.51 -9.50
C ARG A 82 -7.02 12.89 -9.12
N GLY A 83 -7.25 13.43 -7.92
CA GLY A 83 -8.59 13.66 -7.38
C GLY A 83 -9.41 12.39 -7.11
N GLN A 84 -8.80 11.21 -7.30
CA GLN A 84 -9.43 9.89 -7.23
C GLN A 84 -8.91 9.11 -6.02
N THR A 85 -9.77 8.29 -5.44
CA THR A 85 -9.39 7.25 -4.49
C THR A 85 -8.77 6.05 -5.20
N MET A 86 -8.02 5.23 -4.48
CA MET A 86 -7.45 3.99 -5.03
C MET A 86 -8.50 3.00 -5.52
N ALA A 87 -9.73 3.07 -4.98
CA ALA A 87 -10.86 2.23 -5.41
C ALA A 87 -11.59 2.74 -6.67
N GLU A 88 -11.29 3.96 -7.12
CA GLU A 88 -11.80 4.51 -8.38
C GLU A 88 -10.89 4.17 -9.57
N LEU A 89 -9.67 3.69 -9.32
CA LEU A 89 -8.74 3.25 -10.35
C LEU A 89 -9.09 1.85 -10.84
N LEU A 90 -8.90 1.61 -12.14
CA LEU A 90 -8.97 0.25 -12.67
C LEU A 90 -7.87 -0.61 -12.04
N PRO A 91 -8.08 -1.93 -11.91
CA PRO A 91 -7.08 -2.83 -11.30
C PRO A 91 -5.69 -2.72 -11.94
N GLU A 92 -5.61 -2.54 -13.25
CA GLU A 92 -4.35 -2.40 -13.99
C GLU A 92 -3.61 -1.10 -13.64
N GLU A 93 -4.33 0.02 -13.61
CA GLU A 93 -3.79 1.33 -13.24
C GLU A 93 -3.29 1.32 -11.79
N LYS A 94 -4.09 0.76 -10.89
CA LYS A 94 -3.72 0.58 -9.49
C LYS A 94 -2.45 -0.27 -9.36
N ASN A 95 -2.34 -1.37 -10.10
CA ASN A 95 -1.16 -2.24 -10.05
C ASN A 95 0.10 -1.51 -10.51
N ALA A 96 -0.01 -0.61 -11.50
CA ALA A 96 1.12 0.19 -11.97
C ALA A 96 1.66 1.11 -10.86
N ILE A 97 0.77 1.78 -10.11
CA ILE A 97 1.16 2.82 -9.14
C ILE A 97 1.20 2.36 -7.68
N SER A 98 0.70 1.16 -7.35
CA SER A 98 0.58 0.72 -5.95
C SER A 98 1.93 0.46 -5.27
N HIS A 99 1.95 0.66 -3.95
CA HIS A 99 3.06 0.32 -3.05
C HIS A 99 3.48 -1.16 -3.21
N ARG A 100 2.53 -2.08 -3.40
CA ARG A 100 2.82 -3.49 -3.68
C ARG A 100 3.52 -3.68 -5.02
N GLY A 101 3.01 -3.03 -6.08
CA GLY A 101 3.63 -3.07 -7.41
C GLY A 101 5.06 -2.53 -7.39
N SER A 102 5.28 -1.41 -6.71
CA SER A 102 6.61 -0.83 -6.50
C SER A 102 7.56 -1.79 -5.77
N ALA A 103 7.14 -2.33 -4.62
CA ALA A 103 7.97 -3.28 -3.85
C ALA A 103 8.29 -4.56 -4.65
N ALA A 104 7.33 -5.07 -5.41
CA ALA A 104 7.48 -6.27 -6.23
C ALA A 104 8.44 -6.07 -7.42
N ARG A 105 8.38 -4.91 -8.08
CA ARG A 105 9.35 -4.57 -9.14
C ARG A 105 10.78 -4.49 -8.61
N ALA A 106 10.97 -3.82 -7.47
CA ALA A 106 12.26 -3.78 -6.80
C ALA A 106 12.74 -5.19 -6.39
N MET A 107 11.84 -6.04 -5.88
CA MET A 107 12.20 -7.42 -5.51
C MET A 107 12.58 -8.25 -6.73
N ARG A 108 11.91 -8.06 -7.87
CA ARG A 108 12.25 -8.74 -9.13
C ARG A 108 13.65 -8.34 -9.62
N GLU A 109 14.01 -7.07 -9.54
CA GLU A 109 15.36 -6.59 -9.90
C GLU A 109 16.42 -7.17 -8.97
N LEU A 110 16.14 -7.20 -7.66
CA LEU A 110 17.02 -7.83 -6.67
C LEU A 110 17.21 -9.33 -6.96
N LEU A 111 16.13 -10.07 -7.20
CA LEU A 111 16.19 -11.48 -7.57
C LEU A 111 17.02 -11.71 -8.84
N ALA A 112 16.83 -10.89 -9.88
CA ALA A 112 17.62 -10.98 -11.09
C ALA A 112 19.12 -10.80 -10.83
N SER A 113 19.48 -9.87 -9.93
CA SER A 113 20.88 -9.66 -9.54
C SER A 113 21.48 -10.84 -8.77
N LEU A 114 20.69 -11.51 -7.93
CA LEU A 114 21.13 -12.68 -7.16
C LEU A 114 21.27 -13.94 -8.03
N LEU A 115 20.50 -14.03 -9.12
CA LEU A 115 20.53 -15.16 -10.06
C LEU A 115 21.55 -14.97 -11.18
N ALA A 116 22.06 -13.75 -11.38
CA ALA A 116 23.11 -13.51 -12.36
C ALA A 116 24.35 -14.37 -12.00
N PRO A 117 24.93 -15.09 -12.96
CA PRO A 117 26.13 -15.87 -12.68
C PRO A 117 27.20 -14.95 -12.13
N THR A 118 27.71 -15.23 -10.93
CA THR A 118 28.94 -14.61 -10.43
C THR A 118 30.02 -14.88 -11.47
N GLY A 119 30.42 -13.84 -12.20
CA GLY A 119 31.43 -13.94 -13.23
C GLY A 119 32.66 -14.65 -12.67
N LYS A 120 33.13 -15.67 -13.39
CA LYS A 120 34.47 -16.23 -13.21
C LYS A 120 35.45 -15.06 -13.25
N LEU A 121 36.04 -14.73 -12.11
CA LEU A 121 37.31 -14.01 -12.08
C LEU A 121 38.38 -14.99 -12.56
N SER A 122 39.08 -14.52 -13.59
CA SER A 122 40.36 -14.98 -14.18
C SER A 122 41.11 -16.09 -13.46
#